data_AF-A0A3N0C058-F1
#
_entry.id   AF-A0A3N0C058-F1
#
_cell.length_a   1.000
_cell.length_b   1.000
_cell.length_c   1.000
_cell.angle_alpha   90.00
_cell.angle_beta   90.00
_cell.angle_gamma   90.00
#
_symmetry.space_group_name_H-M   'P 1'
#
loop_
_entity.id
_entity.type
_entity.pdbx_description
1 polymer ?
#
loop_
_entity_poly.entity_id
_entity_poly.type
_entity_poly.pdbx_seq_one_letter_code
_entity_poly.pdbx_strand_id
1 'polypeptide(L)'
;MPSTPSIEISPILLRDNTDKINELIGFIEANGLKVKKIKTEPFIMASILYEKVDGMWNIHLYNYTRHRGTAFQYIYLALASILRRERIWFKTINPINLDEINNRILTDHFSGTTQFTRQVEFRQEVLQGIYIAFEIDLLLRQKKVTGEEVIGLFHDSEYLHELAGFGSALRRNGFETQAKEISDYFWKEKQYDFLKAIERIDECIDKNAITEKDYFYLQKTRFKSLKEIDFDSKFDIFMKDHNVKFEFDLAISFAGEDREIAKEISEALKKRGYRIFYNEYEKSKMWGKDLYEYLSIIYSTKAKYCLIILSENYVKKDWTRLERKAAQSKAFQDENEYILPLRLDDAIVPGILPTTGYIDFRNEKFEDIIGLLVQKINNYGN
;
A
#
# COMPACT_ATOMS: atom_id res chain seq x y z
N MET A 1 -18.14 29.71 12.27
CA MET A 1 -17.06 28.79 11.86
C MET A 1 -17.31 27.48 12.59
N PRO A 2 -17.40 26.32 11.94
CA PRO A 2 -17.44 25.07 12.68
C PRO A 2 -16.06 24.89 13.34
N SER A 3 -16.04 24.85 14.67
CA SER A 3 -14.84 24.56 15.45
C SER A 3 -14.27 23.21 15.01
N THR A 4 -13.03 23.20 14.54
CA THR A 4 -12.28 21.97 14.31
C THR A 4 -12.36 21.14 15.60
N PRO A 5 -12.78 19.86 15.56
CA PRO A 5 -12.84 19.04 16.77
C PRO A 5 -11.45 19.01 17.42
N SER A 6 -11.39 19.39 18.69
CA SER A 6 -10.13 19.43 19.46
C SER A 6 -9.52 18.03 19.53
N ILE A 7 -8.25 17.89 19.14
CA ILE A 7 -7.51 16.63 19.18
C ILE A 7 -7.37 16.16 20.65
N GLU A 8 -7.76 14.92 20.95
CA GLU A 8 -7.62 14.34 22.28
C GLU A 8 -6.16 13.89 22.51
N ILE A 9 -5.42 14.54 23.42
CA ILE A 9 -4.02 14.20 23.73
C ILE A 9 -3.90 13.69 25.17
N SER A 10 -3.20 12.57 25.36
CA SER A 10 -2.95 12.00 26.69
C SER A 10 -2.29 13.00 27.64
N PRO A 11 -2.79 13.17 28.89
CA PRO A 11 -2.27 14.16 29.83
C PRO A 11 -0.77 14.03 30.16
N ILE A 12 -0.20 12.83 30.03
CA ILE A 12 1.22 12.60 30.27
C ILE A 12 2.11 13.30 29.23
N LEU A 13 1.62 13.49 28.00
CA LEU A 13 2.33 14.22 26.94
C LEU A 13 2.21 15.74 27.11
N LEU A 14 1.25 16.21 27.89
CA LEU A 14 1.01 17.64 28.13
C LEU A 14 1.92 18.21 29.23
N ARG A 15 2.41 17.37 30.16
CA ARG A 15 3.27 17.82 31.26
C ARG A 15 4.58 18.38 30.71
N ASP A 16 4.84 19.65 30.98
CA ASP A 16 6.07 20.39 30.63
C ASP A 16 6.40 20.46 29.12
N ASN A 17 5.41 20.29 28.24
CA ASN A 17 5.61 20.24 26.77
C ASN A 17 4.61 21.06 25.95
N THR A 18 3.98 22.09 26.53
CA THR A 18 2.91 22.87 25.87
C THR A 18 3.32 23.43 24.50
N ASP A 19 4.53 23.98 24.38
CA ASP A 19 5.01 24.53 23.09
C ASP A 19 5.19 23.44 22.03
N LYS A 20 5.75 22.28 22.39
CA LYS A 20 5.89 21.12 21.48
C LYS A 20 4.54 20.58 21.04
N ILE A 21 3.53 20.62 21.91
CA ILE A 21 2.16 20.24 21.58
C ILE A 21 1.53 21.23 20.60
N ASN A 22 1.75 22.53 20.77
CA ASN A 22 1.27 23.54 19.83
C ASN A 22 1.94 23.38 18.45
N GLU A 23 3.25 23.11 18.41
CA GLU A 23 3.97 22.82 17.17
C GLU A 23 3.45 21.55 16.47
N LEU A 24 3.13 20.53 17.26
CA LEU A 24 2.56 19.26 16.79
C LEU A 24 1.18 19.47 16.17
N ILE A 25 0.30 20.21 16.86
CA ILE A 25 -1.03 20.57 16.36
C ILE A 25 -0.88 21.38 15.06
N GLY A 26 0.02 22.37 15.05
CA GLY A 26 0.31 23.17 13.85
C GLY A 26 0.78 22.31 12.66
N PHE A 27 1.59 21.28 12.90
CA PHE A 27 1.98 20.32 11.85
C PHE A 27 0.78 19.52 11.32
N ILE A 28 -0.09 19.03 12.21
CA ILE A 28 -1.29 18.27 11.84
C ILE A 28 -2.22 19.13 10.96
N GLU A 29 -2.48 20.36 11.40
CA GLU A 29 -3.35 21.31 10.70
C GLU A 29 -2.76 21.74 9.36
N ALA A 30 -1.48 22.11 9.32
CA ALA A 30 -0.80 22.54 8.11
C ALA A 30 -0.81 21.48 6.99
N ASN A 31 -0.84 20.19 7.37
CA ASN A 31 -0.90 19.09 6.43
C ASN A 31 -2.32 18.49 6.26
N GLY A 32 -3.36 19.14 6.79
CA GLY A 32 -4.76 18.70 6.64
C GLY A 32 -5.07 17.32 7.23
N LEU A 33 -4.27 16.86 8.19
CA LEU A 33 -4.42 15.54 8.78
C LEU A 33 -5.63 15.50 9.72
N LYS A 34 -6.54 14.55 9.51
CA LYS A 34 -7.70 14.32 10.37
C LYS A 34 -7.32 13.43 11.55
N VAL A 35 -6.61 13.96 12.54
CA VAL A 35 -6.24 13.21 13.76
C VAL A 35 -7.29 13.42 14.84
N LYS A 36 -7.80 12.33 15.42
CA LYS A 36 -8.79 12.34 16.50
C LYS A 36 -8.14 12.28 17.88
N LYS A 37 -7.18 11.38 18.07
CA LYS A 37 -6.53 11.16 19.38
C LYS A 37 -5.06 10.76 19.25
N ILE A 38 -4.26 11.19 20.22
CA ILE A 38 -2.88 10.75 20.46
C ILE A 38 -2.81 10.24 21.91
N LYS A 39 -2.80 8.92 22.08
CA LYS A 39 -2.86 8.26 23.38
C LYS A 39 -1.56 7.57 23.75
N THR A 40 -1.23 7.58 25.04
CA THR A 40 -0.17 6.77 25.63
C THR A 40 -0.79 5.62 26.42
N GLU A 41 -0.44 4.38 26.09
CA GLU A 41 -1.00 3.19 26.73
C GLU A 41 0.11 2.26 27.24
N PRO A 42 -0.02 1.68 28.44
CA PRO A 42 0.87 0.60 28.86
C PRO A 42 0.48 -0.71 28.15
N PHE A 43 1.45 -1.34 27.48
CA PHE A 43 1.52 -2.77 27.10
C PHE A 43 1.27 -3.20 25.61
N ILE A 44 1.96 -4.30 25.26
CA ILE A 44 1.99 -5.23 24.08
C ILE A 44 2.75 -4.81 22.79
N MET A 45 3.98 -5.35 22.66
CA MET A 45 4.82 -5.65 21.47
C MET A 45 5.10 -4.60 20.38
N ALA A 46 4.34 -3.52 20.24
CA ALA A 46 4.62 -2.44 19.28
C ALA A 46 5.03 -1.16 20.02
N SER A 47 5.86 -0.30 19.43
CA SER A 47 6.21 1.02 20.00
C SER A 47 5.17 2.10 19.64
N ILE A 48 4.52 1.96 18.47
CA ILE A 48 3.48 2.85 17.98
C ILE A 48 2.46 2.05 17.16
N LEU A 49 1.17 2.31 17.36
CA LEU A 49 0.10 1.87 16.48
C LEU A 49 -0.67 3.10 15.99
N TYR A 50 -1.06 3.11 14.73
CA TYR A 50 -2.00 4.10 14.22
C TYR A 50 -3.08 3.44 13.37
N GLU A 51 -4.33 3.82 13.61
CA GLU A 51 -5.52 3.25 12.97
C GLU A 51 -6.46 4.36 12.50
N LYS A 52 -7.24 4.09 11.44
CA LYS A 52 -8.24 5.03 10.92
C LYS A 52 -9.64 4.56 11.29
N VAL A 53 -10.35 5.33 12.11
CA VAL A 53 -11.70 5.04 12.59
C VAL A 53 -12.61 6.22 12.22
N ASP A 54 -13.71 5.94 11.51
CA ASP A 54 -14.65 6.95 11.02
C ASP A 54 -13.99 8.10 10.22
N GLY A 55 -12.96 7.76 9.45
CA GLY A 55 -12.23 8.73 8.62
C GLY A 55 -11.22 9.60 9.38
N MET A 56 -11.00 9.35 10.67
CA MET A 56 -10.00 10.04 11.49
C MET A 56 -8.93 9.09 12.04
N TRP A 57 -7.70 9.59 12.22
CA TRP A 57 -6.57 8.83 12.72
C TRP A 57 -6.49 8.84 14.25
N ASN A 58 -6.25 7.66 14.80
CA ASN A 58 -5.91 7.43 16.18
C ASN A 58 -4.45 7.03 16.25
N ILE A 59 -3.64 7.69 17.07
CA ILE A 59 -2.24 7.35 17.30
C ILE A 59 -2.10 6.84 18.73
N HIS A 60 -1.53 5.66 18.89
CA HIS A 60 -1.30 4.99 20.16
C HIS A 60 0.21 4.79 20.33
N LEU A 61 0.77 5.39 21.38
CA LEU A 61 2.17 5.24 21.79
C LEU A 61 2.22 4.24 22.93
N TYR A 62 3.00 3.19 22.77
CA TYR A 62 3.20 2.17 23.78
C TYR A 62 4.61 2.27 24.37
N ASN A 63 4.77 1.87 25.62
CA ASN A 63 6.08 1.76 26.28
C ASN A 63 6.88 3.08 26.46
N TYR A 64 6.18 4.23 26.47
CA TYR A 64 6.75 5.58 26.65
C TYR A 64 7.64 5.76 27.90
N THR A 65 7.46 4.92 28.92
CA THR A 65 8.20 5.00 30.20
C THR A 65 9.64 4.50 30.14
N ARG A 66 10.05 3.72 29.11
CA ARG A 66 11.45 3.23 28.98
C ARG A 66 12.44 4.30 28.51
N HIS A 67 11.97 5.29 27.77
CA HIS A 67 12.80 6.38 27.24
C HIS A 67 12.30 7.70 27.80
N ARG A 68 12.69 8.02 29.04
CA ARG A 68 12.42 9.33 29.66
C ARG A 68 13.09 10.42 28.80
N GLY A 69 12.36 10.99 27.84
CA GLY A 69 12.79 12.17 27.10
C GLY A 69 12.15 12.39 25.73
N THR A 70 11.65 11.36 25.04
CA THR A 70 11.54 11.48 23.58
C THR A 70 10.29 10.77 23.01
N ALA A 71 9.08 11.31 23.24
CA ALA A 71 7.86 10.84 22.55
C ALA A 71 7.65 11.49 21.18
N PHE A 72 8.09 12.74 21.03
CA PHE A 72 7.64 13.58 19.94
C PHE A 72 8.20 13.13 18.58
N GLN A 73 9.43 12.65 18.51
CA GLN A 73 10.00 12.13 17.27
C GLN A 73 9.29 10.85 16.79
N TYR A 74 8.79 10.01 17.70
CA TYR A 74 7.92 8.87 17.35
C TYR A 74 6.56 9.34 16.84
N ILE A 75 5.95 10.35 17.49
CA ILE A 75 4.68 10.93 17.03
C ILE A 75 4.85 11.54 15.63
N TYR A 76 5.91 12.33 15.42
CA TYR A 76 6.20 12.95 14.14
C TYR A 76 6.48 11.90 13.05
N LEU A 77 7.22 10.83 13.37
CA LEU A 77 7.42 9.71 12.45
C LEU A 77 6.08 9.05 12.09
N ALA A 78 5.20 8.82 13.07
CA ALA A 78 3.87 8.28 12.83
C ALA A 78 3.02 9.21 11.93
N LEU A 79 3.08 10.52 12.15
CA LEU A 79 2.38 11.50 11.33
C LEU A 79 2.94 11.56 9.90
N ALA A 80 4.26 11.49 9.72
CA ALA A 80 4.89 11.41 8.40
C ALA A 80 4.48 10.12 7.66
N SER A 81 4.44 8.98 8.37
CA SER A 81 3.89 7.71 7.89
C SER A 81 2.41 7.83 7.49
N ILE A 82 1.59 8.55 8.25
CA ILE A 82 0.18 8.83 7.91
C ILE A 82 0.10 9.70 6.65
N LEU A 83 0.92 10.75 6.52
CA LEU A 83 0.96 11.61 5.33
C LEU A 83 1.25 10.80 4.06
N ARG A 84 2.24 9.92 4.12
CA ARG A 84 2.54 8.99 3.02
C ARG A 84 1.33 8.11 2.68
N ARG A 85 0.58 7.62 3.68
CA ARG A 85 -0.61 6.77 3.48
C ARG A 85 -1.84 7.52 2.98
N GLU A 86 -1.96 8.81 3.27
CA GLU A 86 -2.94 9.72 2.64
C GLU A 86 -2.49 10.16 1.23
N ARG A 87 -1.32 9.67 0.78
CA ARG A 87 -0.88 9.55 -0.62
C ARG A 87 -0.63 10.85 -1.39
N ILE A 88 0.06 11.80 -0.79
CA ILE A 88 0.46 13.03 -1.52
C ILE A 88 1.83 13.51 -1.03
N TRP A 89 2.90 12.82 -1.39
CA TRP A 89 4.23 13.36 -1.10
C TRP A 89 5.32 12.88 -2.07
N PHE A 90 5.41 11.58 -2.33
CA PHE A 90 6.34 11.03 -3.31
C PHE A 90 5.69 9.87 -4.07
N LYS A 91 6.17 9.59 -5.28
CA LYS A 91 5.67 8.46 -6.08
C LYS A 91 6.13 7.15 -5.44
N THR A 92 5.20 6.29 -5.05
CA THR A 92 5.48 5.02 -4.39
C THR A 92 5.01 3.82 -5.22
N ILE A 93 5.50 2.63 -4.88
CA ILE A 93 5.17 1.34 -5.52
C ILE A 93 4.17 0.56 -4.68
N ASN A 94 3.36 -0.29 -5.33
CA ASN A 94 2.43 -1.18 -4.61
C ASN A 94 3.19 -2.41 -4.10
N PRO A 95 3.39 -2.57 -2.78
CA PRO A 95 4.13 -3.71 -2.25
C PRO A 95 3.46 -5.04 -2.57
N ILE A 96 2.12 -5.08 -2.70
CA ILE A 96 1.35 -6.33 -2.90
C ILE A 96 1.72 -7.01 -4.21
N ASN A 97 1.64 -6.28 -5.33
CA ASN A 97 1.96 -6.78 -6.67
C ASN A 97 3.44 -7.17 -6.77
N LEU A 98 4.31 -6.52 -6.02
CA LEU A 98 5.75 -6.79 -6.02
C LEU A 98 6.12 -8.15 -5.44
N ASP A 99 5.41 -8.69 -4.43
CA ASP A 99 5.79 -10.05 -3.98
C ASP A 99 5.42 -11.12 -4.95
N GLU A 100 4.29 -10.98 -5.63
CA GLU A 100 3.92 -12.01 -6.59
C GLU A 100 5.01 -12.12 -7.66
N ILE A 101 5.45 -10.96 -8.17
CA ILE A 101 6.52 -10.88 -9.17
C ILE A 101 7.86 -11.36 -8.58
N ASN A 102 8.23 -10.90 -7.39
CA ASN A 102 9.46 -11.30 -6.71
C ASN A 102 9.48 -12.81 -6.42
N ASN A 103 8.43 -13.37 -5.83
CA ASN A 103 8.32 -14.81 -5.54
C ASN A 103 8.34 -15.64 -6.81
N ARG A 104 7.75 -15.15 -7.90
CA ARG A 104 7.81 -15.85 -9.18
C ARG A 104 9.21 -15.80 -9.80
N ILE A 105 9.86 -14.64 -9.80
CA ILE A 105 11.26 -14.51 -10.23
C ILE A 105 12.17 -15.46 -9.43
N LEU A 106 11.99 -15.52 -8.11
CA LEU A 106 12.72 -16.41 -7.23
C LEU A 106 12.41 -17.89 -7.53
N THR A 107 11.14 -18.24 -7.68
CA THR A 107 10.71 -19.62 -7.96
C THR A 107 11.23 -20.10 -9.31
N ASP A 108 11.11 -19.29 -10.36
CA ASP A 108 11.61 -19.59 -11.70
C ASP A 108 13.14 -19.68 -11.74
N HIS A 109 13.84 -18.92 -10.88
CA HIS A 109 15.30 -18.97 -10.80
C HIS A 109 15.81 -20.17 -9.97
N PHE A 110 15.12 -20.53 -8.89
CA PHE A 110 15.53 -21.59 -7.95
C PHE A 110 14.82 -22.94 -8.19
N SER A 111 13.99 -23.06 -9.23
CA SER A 111 13.24 -24.28 -9.56
C SER A 111 14.16 -25.50 -9.63
N GLY A 112 13.92 -26.48 -8.75
CA GLY A 112 14.74 -27.70 -8.61
C GLY A 112 15.48 -27.84 -7.27
N THR A 113 15.48 -26.81 -6.41
CA THR A 113 16.00 -26.91 -5.05
C THR A 113 14.87 -27.00 -4.03
N THR A 114 14.79 -28.12 -3.30
CA THR A 114 13.81 -28.40 -2.24
C THR A 114 13.94 -27.50 -0.99
N GLN A 115 14.75 -26.44 -1.07
CA GLN A 115 15.22 -25.67 0.09
C GLN A 115 14.59 -24.28 0.24
N PHE A 116 13.86 -23.79 -0.77
CA PHE A 116 13.18 -22.48 -0.72
C PHE A 116 11.72 -22.61 -0.24
N THR A 117 11.51 -23.28 0.90
CA THR A 117 10.19 -23.48 1.54
C THR A 117 9.88 -22.45 2.64
N ARG A 118 10.48 -21.27 2.60
CA ARG A 118 10.00 -20.14 3.42
C ARG A 118 9.27 -19.17 2.53
N GLN A 119 7.95 -19.06 2.74
CA GLN A 119 7.19 -17.87 2.36
C GLN A 119 7.98 -16.65 2.82
N VAL A 120 8.50 -15.94 1.84
CA VAL A 120 9.41 -14.83 2.00
C VAL A 120 8.59 -13.62 2.47
N GLU A 121 8.60 -13.34 3.77
CA GLU A 121 8.12 -12.04 4.32
C GLU A 121 9.13 -10.90 4.09
N PHE A 122 9.96 -10.95 3.03
CA PHE A 122 11.10 -10.03 2.81
C PHE A 122 10.71 -8.65 2.24
N ARG A 123 9.47 -8.18 2.46
CA ARG A 123 9.01 -6.87 1.95
C ARG A 123 9.10 -5.74 2.95
N GLN A 124 8.68 -6.00 4.20
CA GLN A 124 8.41 -4.92 5.13
C GLN A 124 9.69 -4.15 5.41
N GLU A 125 10.77 -4.82 5.78
CA GLU A 125 12.04 -4.16 6.11
C GLU A 125 12.64 -3.35 4.95
N VAL A 126 12.65 -3.89 3.72
CA VAL A 126 13.30 -3.25 2.56
C VAL A 126 12.60 -1.95 2.18
N LEU A 127 11.26 -1.99 2.01
CA LEU A 127 10.48 -0.81 1.65
C LEU A 127 10.36 0.16 2.82
N GLN A 128 10.28 -0.36 4.04
CA GLN A 128 10.25 0.48 5.24
C GLN A 128 11.53 1.31 5.36
N GLY A 129 12.70 0.77 4.99
CA GLY A 129 13.93 1.55 4.93
C GLY A 129 13.86 2.77 4.00
N ILE A 130 13.30 2.60 2.79
CA ILE A 130 13.10 3.73 1.86
C ILE A 130 12.06 4.70 2.42
N TYR A 131 10.94 4.20 2.93
CA TYR A 131 9.87 5.03 3.49
C TYR A 131 10.35 5.87 4.67
N ILE A 132 11.13 5.28 5.58
CA ILE A 132 11.74 5.98 6.70
C ILE A 132 12.67 7.08 6.20
N ALA A 133 13.45 6.83 5.15
CA ALA A 133 14.33 7.85 4.59
C ALA A 133 13.55 9.09 4.13
N PHE A 134 12.47 8.90 3.37
CA PHE A 134 11.58 9.99 3.00
C PHE A 134 11.00 10.66 4.24
N GLU A 135 10.34 9.89 5.12
CA GLU A 135 9.67 10.36 6.34
C GLU A 135 10.59 11.23 7.20
N ILE A 136 11.80 10.77 7.49
CA ILE A 136 12.78 11.50 8.29
C ILE A 136 13.33 12.72 7.55
N ASP A 137 13.57 12.61 6.23
CA ASP A 137 14.03 13.74 5.42
C ASP A 137 13.02 14.92 5.47
N LEU A 138 11.71 14.68 5.44
CA LEU A 138 10.71 15.74 5.66
C LEU A 138 10.78 16.35 7.04
N LEU A 139 10.86 15.49 8.06
CA LEU A 139 10.86 15.95 9.44
C LEU A 139 12.10 16.79 9.74
N LEU A 140 13.27 16.40 9.21
CA LEU A 140 14.51 17.18 9.30
C LEU A 140 14.40 18.51 8.54
N ARG A 141 13.92 18.50 7.29
CA ARG A 141 13.71 19.73 6.48
C ARG A 141 12.75 20.71 7.14
N GLN A 142 11.71 20.20 7.79
CA GLN A 142 10.72 21.00 8.53
C GLN A 142 11.13 21.29 9.98
N LYS A 143 12.33 20.88 10.40
CA LYS A 143 12.87 21.07 11.76
C LYS A 143 11.94 20.52 12.85
N LYS A 144 11.25 19.41 12.56
CA LYS A 144 10.35 18.70 13.50
C LYS A 144 11.08 17.64 14.32
N VAL A 145 12.23 17.20 13.85
CA VAL A 145 13.18 16.36 14.59
C VAL A 145 14.59 16.90 14.38
N THR A 146 15.47 16.63 15.34
CA THR A 146 16.91 16.91 15.28
C THR A 146 17.69 15.67 14.87
N GLY A 147 18.97 15.84 14.47
CA GLY A 147 19.85 14.70 14.19
C GLY A 147 19.99 13.74 15.37
N GLU A 148 20.08 14.26 16.60
CA GLU A 148 20.15 13.45 17.83
C GLU A 148 18.86 12.65 18.08
N GLU A 149 17.69 13.24 17.84
CA GLU A 149 16.42 12.52 17.95
C GLU A 149 16.30 11.40 16.92
N VAL A 150 16.86 11.59 15.71
CA VAL A 150 16.95 10.53 14.69
C VAL A 150 17.93 9.44 15.10
N ILE A 151 19.06 9.76 15.74
CA ILE A 151 19.97 8.75 16.32
C ILE A 151 19.27 7.94 17.42
N GLY A 152 18.41 8.57 18.22
CA GLY A 152 17.53 7.86 19.14
C GLY A 152 16.63 6.84 18.44
N LEU A 153 16.02 7.19 17.30
CA LEU A 153 15.22 6.27 16.49
C LEU A 153 16.06 5.14 15.88
N PHE A 154 17.28 5.46 15.44
CA PHE A 154 18.26 4.49 14.93
C PHE A 154 18.57 3.40 15.95
N HIS A 155 18.82 3.75 17.21
CA HIS A 155 19.14 2.79 18.27
C HIS A 155 17.98 1.84 18.63
N ASP A 156 16.76 2.22 18.30
CA ASP A 156 15.55 1.43 18.55
C ASP A 156 15.18 0.51 17.37
N SER A 157 15.86 0.63 16.23
CA SER A 157 15.62 -0.19 15.05
C SER A 157 16.60 -1.37 14.98
N GLU A 158 16.08 -2.56 14.69
CA GLU A 158 16.87 -3.76 14.40
C GLU A 158 17.06 -4.01 12.89
N TYR A 159 16.41 -3.22 12.03
CA TYR A 159 16.34 -3.45 10.58
C TYR A 159 17.40 -2.66 9.81
N LEU A 160 18.38 -3.34 9.24
CA LEU A 160 19.52 -2.71 8.55
C LEU A 160 19.13 -1.76 7.39
N HIS A 161 18.00 -1.99 6.71
CA HIS A 161 17.50 -1.06 5.69
C HIS A 161 16.92 0.23 6.28
N GLU A 162 16.29 0.17 7.47
CA GLU A 162 15.87 1.37 8.20
C GLU A 162 17.07 2.20 8.62
N LEU A 163 18.13 1.54 9.09
CA LEU A 163 19.41 2.16 9.40
C LEU A 163 19.98 2.91 8.17
N ALA A 164 19.93 2.30 6.98
CA ALA A 164 20.34 2.95 5.74
C ALA A 164 19.44 4.15 5.41
N GLY A 165 18.13 4.05 5.67
CA GLY A 165 17.20 5.17 5.51
C GLY A 165 17.51 6.35 6.43
N PHE A 166 17.78 6.09 7.72
CA PHE A 166 18.22 7.12 8.66
C PHE A 166 19.53 7.78 8.21
N GLY A 167 20.52 6.99 7.78
CA GLY A 167 21.81 7.50 7.29
C GLY A 167 21.67 8.41 6.07
N SER A 168 20.83 8.01 5.11
CA SER A 168 20.48 8.83 3.94
C SER A 168 19.86 10.17 4.36
N ALA A 169 18.80 10.15 5.16
CA ALA A 169 18.10 11.36 5.57
C ALA A 169 18.99 12.33 6.37
N LEU A 170 19.79 11.81 7.31
CA LEU A 170 20.73 12.62 8.11
C LEU A 170 21.78 13.30 7.23
N ARG A 171 22.44 12.55 6.35
CA ARG A 171 23.48 13.08 5.45
C ARG A 171 22.93 14.19 4.57
N ARG A 172 21.78 13.95 3.94
CA ARG A 172 21.14 14.91 3.04
C ARG A 172 20.72 16.21 3.71
N ASN A 173 20.46 16.16 5.01
CA ASN A 173 20.08 17.32 5.81
C ASN A 173 21.27 17.95 6.55
N GLY A 174 22.51 17.58 6.23
CA GLY A 174 23.73 18.19 6.77
C GLY A 174 24.14 17.71 8.17
N PHE A 175 23.54 16.63 8.67
CA PHE A 175 23.89 16.02 9.95
C PHE A 175 25.02 14.98 9.79
N GLU A 176 26.18 15.44 9.31
CA GLU A 176 27.31 14.59 8.91
C GLU A 176 27.86 13.74 10.06
N THR A 177 27.89 14.27 11.28
CA THR A 177 28.36 13.53 12.46
C THR A 177 27.47 12.33 12.76
N GLN A 178 26.15 12.52 12.74
CA GLN A 178 25.17 11.47 12.99
C GLN A 178 25.10 10.48 11.82
N ALA A 179 25.17 10.97 10.57
CA ALA A 179 25.25 10.08 9.40
C ALA A 179 26.51 9.21 9.41
N LYS A 180 27.64 9.76 9.89
CA LYS A 180 28.89 9.01 10.07
C LYS A 180 28.75 7.92 11.13
N GLU A 181 28.02 8.15 12.22
CA GLU A 181 27.77 7.12 13.24
C GLU A 181 27.11 5.86 12.65
N ILE A 182 26.09 6.04 11.82
CA ILE A 182 25.42 4.94 11.12
C ILE A 182 26.37 4.24 10.14
N SER A 183 27.18 5.02 9.42
CA SER A 183 28.18 4.47 8.50
C SER A 183 29.23 3.64 9.25
N ASP A 184 29.73 4.14 10.37
CA ASP A 184 30.70 3.46 11.24
C ASP A 184 30.11 2.16 11.82
N TYR A 185 28.81 2.16 12.16
CA TYR A 185 28.10 0.95 12.55
C TYR A 185 28.12 -0.11 11.45
N PHE A 186 27.78 0.25 10.20
CA PHE A 186 27.84 -0.69 9.08
C PHE A 186 29.26 -1.21 8.83
N TRP A 187 30.29 -0.37 8.99
CA TRP A 187 31.68 -0.80 8.90
C TRP A 187 32.05 -1.82 9.99
N LYS A 188 31.72 -1.50 11.25
CA LYS A 188 32.00 -2.36 12.41
C LYS A 188 31.32 -3.71 12.30
N GLU A 189 30.05 -3.73 11.89
CA GLU A 189 29.25 -4.95 11.73
C GLU A 189 29.48 -5.66 10.38
N LYS A 190 30.43 -5.17 9.57
CA LYS A 190 30.80 -5.72 8.25
C LYS A 190 29.62 -5.79 7.26
N GLN A 191 28.69 -4.85 7.37
CA GLN A 191 27.47 -4.72 6.57
C GLN A 191 27.66 -3.71 5.42
N TYR A 192 28.79 -3.79 4.69
CA TYR A 192 29.17 -2.78 3.70
C TYR A 192 28.17 -2.61 2.55
N ASP A 193 27.39 -3.64 2.24
CA ASP A 193 26.35 -3.58 1.20
C ASP A 193 25.24 -2.54 1.54
N PHE A 194 25.05 -2.21 2.82
CA PHE A 194 24.09 -1.19 3.25
C PHE A 194 24.62 0.25 3.10
N LEU A 195 25.92 0.46 2.91
CA LEU A 195 26.45 1.76 2.48
C LEU A 195 25.98 2.09 1.05
N LYS A 196 25.92 1.07 0.18
CA LYS A 196 25.34 1.21 -1.17
C LYS A 196 23.82 1.37 -1.13
N ALA A 197 23.15 0.80 -0.12
CA ALA A 197 21.73 1.05 0.10
C ALA A 197 21.47 2.54 0.37
N ILE A 198 22.31 3.21 1.16
CA ILE A 198 22.22 4.67 1.39
C ILE A 198 22.28 5.42 0.06
N GLU A 199 23.28 5.13 -0.79
CA GLU A 199 23.42 5.77 -2.10
C GLU A 199 22.19 5.57 -2.98
N ARG A 200 21.63 4.35 -3.00
CA ARG A 200 20.42 4.08 -3.78
C ARG A 200 19.18 4.79 -3.23
N ILE A 201 19.05 4.88 -1.92
CA ILE A 201 17.95 5.61 -1.27
C ILE A 201 18.05 7.11 -1.59
N ASP A 202 19.26 7.68 -1.60
CA ASP A 202 19.47 9.07 -2.03
C ASP A 202 18.93 9.33 -3.45
N GLU A 203 19.21 8.43 -4.39
CA GLU A 203 18.66 8.54 -5.75
C GLU A 203 17.12 8.53 -5.76
N CYS A 204 16.49 7.76 -4.87
CA CYS A 204 15.03 7.73 -4.74
C CYS A 204 14.50 9.08 -4.25
N ILE A 205 15.14 9.64 -3.22
CA ILE A 205 14.79 10.96 -2.68
C ILE A 205 14.98 12.06 -3.73
N ASP A 206 16.09 12.04 -4.47
CA ASP A 206 16.36 13.01 -5.55
C ASP A 206 15.30 12.98 -6.64
N LYS A 207 14.83 11.78 -7.01
CA LYS A 207 13.76 11.58 -8.00
C LYS A 207 12.37 11.82 -7.42
N ASN A 208 12.25 12.01 -6.10
CA ASN A 208 11.00 12.01 -5.35
C ASN A 208 10.08 10.82 -5.71
N ALA A 209 10.69 9.66 -5.96
CA ALA A 209 10.02 8.49 -6.49
C ALA A 209 10.74 7.20 -6.10
N ILE A 210 9.96 6.15 -5.92
CA ILE A 210 10.41 4.77 -5.77
C ILE A 210 9.91 3.96 -6.96
N THR A 211 10.74 3.05 -7.45
CA THR A 211 10.42 2.09 -8.52
C THR A 211 10.66 0.65 -8.06
N GLU A 212 10.16 -0.31 -8.82
CA GLU A 212 10.36 -1.74 -8.60
C GLU A 212 11.85 -2.11 -8.65
N LYS A 213 12.63 -1.42 -9.51
CA LYS A 213 14.08 -1.62 -9.62
C LYS A 213 14.81 -1.17 -8.35
N ASP A 214 14.33 -0.13 -7.67
CA ASP A 214 14.89 0.30 -6.37
C ASP A 214 14.67 -0.77 -5.29
N TYR A 215 13.48 -1.36 -5.27
CA TYR A 215 13.17 -2.50 -4.39
C TYR A 215 14.10 -3.68 -4.66
N PHE A 216 14.24 -4.11 -5.91
CA PHE A 216 15.12 -5.24 -6.25
C PHE A 216 16.58 -4.96 -5.95
N TYR A 217 17.05 -3.73 -6.17
CA TYR A 217 18.40 -3.33 -5.82
C TYR A 217 18.64 -3.49 -4.31
N LEU A 218 17.76 -2.94 -3.47
CA LEU A 218 17.91 -2.98 -2.02
C LEU A 218 17.69 -4.39 -1.46
N GLN A 219 16.87 -5.22 -2.08
CA GLN A 219 16.70 -6.60 -1.68
C GLN A 219 18.03 -7.39 -1.78
N LYS A 220 18.82 -7.12 -2.83
CA LYS A 220 20.14 -7.75 -3.06
C LYS A 220 21.19 -7.35 -2.02
N THR A 221 21.03 -6.21 -1.33
CA THR A 221 21.99 -5.80 -0.28
C THR A 221 21.88 -6.69 0.95
N ARG A 222 20.69 -7.21 1.24
CA ARG A 222 20.41 -8.09 2.39
C ARG A 222 20.73 -9.55 2.11
N PHE A 223 20.40 -10.05 0.92
CA PHE A 223 20.51 -11.46 0.58
C PHE A 223 21.58 -11.67 -0.49
N LYS A 224 22.77 -12.13 -0.07
CA LYS A 224 23.88 -12.42 -0.97
C LYS A 224 23.52 -13.41 -2.08
N SER A 225 22.66 -14.40 -1.78
CA SER A 225 22.17 -15.38 -2.76
C SER A 225 21.37 -14.75 -3.90
N LEU A 226 20.84 -13.54 -3.72
CA LEU A 226 20.06 -12.84 -4.75
C LEU A 226 20.93 -11.99 -5.68
N LYS A 227 22.22 -11.80 -5.37
CA LYS A 227 23.12 -10.96 -6.17
C LYS A 227 23.33 -11.49 -7.59
N GLU A 228 23.27 -12.81 -7.77
CA GLU A 228 23.40 -13.48 -9.06
C GLU A 228 22.13 -13.38 -9.93
N ILE A 229 21.01 -12.91 -9.36
CA ILE A 229 19.74 -12.79 -10.08
C ILE A 229 19.67 -11.44 -10.78
N ASP A 230 19.53 -11.47 -12.10
CA ASP A 230 19.16 -10.30 -12.90
C ASP A 230 17.66 -10.01 -12.78
N PHE A 231 17.27 -9.44 -11.63
CA PHE A 231 15.90 -9.02 -11.35
C PHE A 231 15.37 -8.01 -12.36
N ASP A 232 16.19 -7.08 -12.86
CA ASP A 232 15.73 -6.03 -13.75
C ASP A 232 15.31 -6.63 -15.09
N SER A 233 16.16 -7.45 -15.71
CA SER A 233 15.81 -8.12 -16.96
C SER A 233 14.67 -9.13 -16.77
N LYS A 234 14.66 -9.87 -15.65
CA LYS A 234 13.56 -10.82 -15.36
C LYS A 234 12.23 -10.10 -15.09
N PHE A 235 12.27 -8.94 -14.44
CA PHE A 235 11.11 -8.08 -14.26
C PHE A 235 10.66 -7.51 -15.60
N ASP A 236 11.57 -7.02 -16.44
CA ASP A 236 11.24 -6.47 -17.75
C ASP A 236 10.68 -7.57 -18.68
N ILE A 237 11.22 -8.80 -18.66
CA ILE A 237 10.66 -9.98 -19.35
C ILE A 237 9.28 -10.31 -18.78
N PHE A 238 9.14 -10.37 -17.46
CA PHE A 238 7.85 -10.60 -16.81
C PHE A 238 6.84 -9.55 -17.28
N MET A 239 7.18 -8.27 -17.23
CA MET A 239 6.30 -7.18 -17.66
C MET A 239 6.07 -7.15 -19.17
N LYS A 240 6.98 -7.67 -19.99
CA LYS A 240 6.84 -7.76 -21.46
C LYS A 240 6.00 -8.96 -21.90
N ASP A 241 6.21 -10.13 -21.28
CA ASP A 241 5.36 -11.30 -21.41
C ASP A 241 3.94 -11.00 -20.87
N HIS A 242 3.86 -10.11 -19.87
CA HIS A 242 2.64 -9.58 -19.28
C HIS A 242 2.32 -8.15 -19.75
N ASN A 243 2.78 -7.72 -20.95
CA ASN A 243 2.33 -6.47 -21.57
C ASN A 243 0.81 -6.44 -21.41
N VAL A 244 0.22 -5.57 -20.57
CA VAL A 244 -1.11 -5.78 -19.96
C VAL A 244 -2.20 -5.84 -21.03
N LYS A 245 -2.25 -6.96 -21.74
CA LYS A 245 -3.40 -7.47 -22.44
C LYS A 245 -4.28 -7.88 -21.29
N PHE A 246 -5.19 -6.97 -20.93
CA PHE A 246 -6.38 -7.36 -20.23
C PHE A 246 -6.89 -8.65 -20.88
N GLU A 247 -6.85 -9.74 -20.12
CA GLU A 247 -7.39 -11.02 -20.55
C GLU A 247 -8.90 -10.87 -20.78
N PHE A 248 -9.51 -9.94 -20.04
CA PHE A 248 -10.92 -9.63 -20.07
C PHE A 248 -11.18 -8.14 -20.30
N ASP A 249 -12.20 -7.84 -21.10
CA ASP A 249 -12.72 -6.49 -21.25
C ASP A 249 -13.58 -6.08 -20.04
N LEU A 250 -14.15 -7.06 -19.32
CA LEU A 250 -14.90 -6.84 -18.07
C LEU A 250 -14.76 -8.06 -17.16
N ALA A 251 -14.50 -7.84 -15.87
CA ALA A 251 -14.70 -8.85 -14.83
C ALA A 251 -15.99 -8.57 -14.05
N ILE A 252 -16.77 -9.61 -13.76
CA ILE A 252 -18.04 -9.47 -13.03
C ILE A 252 -17.88 -10.06 -11.63
N SER A 253 -17.92 -9.21 -10.62
CA SER A 253 -17.97 -9.60 -9.20
C SER A 253 -19.41 -9.54 -8.70
N PHE A 254 -19.88 -10.64 -8.12
CA PHE A 254 -21.28 -10.83 -7.71
C PHE A 254 -21.38 -11.82 -6.55
N ALA A 255 -22.46 -11.77 -5.77
CA ALA A 255 -22.77 -12.80 -4.78
C ALA A 255 -23.38 -14.03 -5.47
N GLY A 256 -23.18 -15.23 -4.92
CA GLY A 256 -23.68 -16.46 -5.55
C GLY A 256 -25.20 -16.49 -5.74
N GLU A 257 -25.94 -15.72 -4.95
CA GLU A 257 -27.38 -15.49 -5.02
C GLU A 257 -27.79 -14.63 -6.23
N ASP A 258 -26.93 -13.72 -6.68
CA ASP A 258 -27.20 -12.80 -7.80
C ASP A 258 -26.68 -13.35 -9.15
N ARG A 259 -26.47 -14.67 -9.20
CA ARG A 259 -25.81 -15.38 -10.31
C ARG A 259 -26.57 -15.27 -11.62
N GLU A 260 -27.90 -15.32 -11.59
CA GLU A 260 -28.71 -15.26 -12.80
C GLU A 260 -28.46 -13.96 -13.56
N ILE A 261 -28.45 -12.83 -12.85
CA ILE A 261 -28.16 -11.50 -13.43
C ILE A 261 -26.73 -11.44 -13.97
N ALA A 262 -25.74 -11.91 -13.20
CA ALA A 262 -24.34 -11.95 -13.66
C ALA A 262 -24.17 -12.78 -14.93
N LYS A 263 -24.86 -13.93 -15.02
CA LYS A 263 -24.85 -14.82 -16.16
C LYS A 263 -25.48 -14.16 -17.40
N GLU A 264 -26.66 -13.56 -17.26
CA GLU A 264 -27.33 -12.87 -18.37
C GLU A 264 -26.48 -11.76 -18.96
N ILE A 265 -25.87 -10.92 -18.11
CA ILE A 265 -24.95 -9.85 -18.54
C ILE A 265 -23.75 -10.44 -19.28
N SER A 266 -23.15 -11.49 -18.72
CA SER A 266 -21.99 -12.16 -19.31
C SER A 266 -22.31 -12.75 -20.68
N GLU A 267 -23.43 -13.45 -20.83
CA GLU A 267 -23.87 -14.04 -22.09
C GLU A 267 -24.16 -12.97 -23.15
N ALA A 268 -24.83 -11.89 -22.76
CA ALA A 268 -25.16 -10.77 -23.64
C ALA A 268 -23.89 -10.09 -24.18
N LEU A 269 -22.87 -9.86 -23.34
CA LEU A 269 -21.61 -9.25 -23.76
C LEU A 269 -20.74 -10.22 -24.58
N LYS A 270 -20.68 -11.51 -24.21
CA LYS A 270 -19.94 -12.53 -24.98
C LYS A 270 -20.52 -12.74 -26.38
N LYS A 271 -21.84 -12.73 -26.54
CA LYS A 271 -22.51 -12.78 -27.87
C LYS A 271 -22.09 -11.61 -28.77
N ARG A 272 -21.66 -10.49 -28.20
CA ARG A 272 -21.17 -9.29 -28.91
C ARG A 272 -19.64 -9.30 -29.11
N GLY A 273 -18.94 -10.36 -28.71
CA GLY A 273 -17.50 -10.54 -28.94
C GLY A 273 -16.58 -10.05 -27.81
N TYR A 274 -17.13 -9.59 -26.68
CA TYR A 274 -16.31 -9.13 -25.55
C TYR A 274 -15.80 -10.30 -24.70
N ARG A 275 -14.59 -10.16 -24.17
CA ARG A 275 -13.98 -11.16 -23.27
C ARG A 275 -14.39 -10.87 -21.84
N ILE A 276 -15.19 -11.74 -21.25
CA ILE A 276 -15.77 -11.51 -19.92
C ILE A 276 -15.25 -12.55 -18.93
N PHE A 277 -14.70 -12.08 -17.81
CA PHE A 277 -14.44 -12.95 -16.68
C PHE A 277 -15.73 -13.15 -15.88
N TYR A 278 -16.19 -14.40 -15.87
CA TYR A 278 -17.30 -14.89 -15.07
C TYR A 278 -16.88 -16.23 -14.49
N ASN A 279 -16.82 -16.31 -13.16
CA ASN A 279 -16.18 -17.41 -12.43
C ASN A 279 -16.66 -18.81 -12.84
N GLU A 280 -17.92 -18.98 -13.28
CA GLU A 280 -18.39 -20.29 -13.72
C GLU A 280 -17.86 -20.76 -15.07
N TYR A 281 -17.45 -19.85 -15.95
CA TYR A 281 -16.84 -20.23 -17.22
C TYR A 281 -15.42 -20.75 -17.04
N GLU A 282 -14.81 -20.49 -15.89
CA GLU A 282 -13.41 -20.79 -15.60
C GLU A 282 -13.27 -21.96 -14.61
N LYS A 283 -14.33 -22.74 -14.36
CA LYS A 283 -14.34 -23.87 -13.41
C LYS A 283 -13.18 -24.85 -13.62
N SER A 284 -12.83 -25.18 -14.87
CA SER A 284 -11.69 -26.06 -15.19
C SER A 284 -10.34 -25.40 -14.93
N LYS A 285 -10.20 -24.09 -15.15
CA LYS A 285 -8.97 -23.33 -14.88
C LYS A 285 -8.79 -23.02 -13.38
N MET A 286 -9.88 -22.93 -12.63
CA MET A 286 -9.89 -22.71 -11.18
C MET A 286 -9.63 -23.99 -10.38
N TRP A 287 -9.88 -25.16 -10.97
CA TRP A 287 -9.70 -26.45 -10.30
C TRP A 287 -8.23 -26.65 -9.89
N GLY A 288 -8.00 -26.73 -8.58
CA GLY A 288 -6.68 -27.02 -7.99
C GLY A 288 -5.80 -25.79 -7.80
N LYS A 289 -6.30 -24.60 -8.12
CA LYS A 289 -5.60 -23.33 -7.86
C LYS A 289 -5.92 -22.79 -6.48
N ASP A 290 -5.01 -22.00 -5.93
CA ASP A 290 -5.34 -21.09 -4.83
C ASP A 290 -6.26 -19.99 -5.39
N LEU A 291 -7.55 -20.10 -5.05
CA LEU A 291 -8.57 -19.17 -5.51
C LEU A 291 -8.38 -17.76 -4.92
N TYR A 292 -7.73 -17.64 -3.77
CA TYR A 292 -7.45 -16.34 -3.17
C TYR A 292 -6.49 -15.55 -4.06
N GLU A 293 -5.37 -16.16 -4.43
CA GLU A 293 -4.37 -15.57 -5.32
C GLU A 293 -4.93 -15.34 -6.73
N TYR A 294 -5.55 -16.37 -7.31
CA TYR A 294 -6.04 -16.32 -8.69
C TYR A 294 -7.10 -15.23 -8.90
N LEU A 295 -8.10 -15.13 -8.01
CA LEU A 295 -9.13 -14.11 -8.13
C LEU A 295 -8.56 -12.71 -7.85
N SER A 296 -7.66 -12.58 -6.87
CA SER A 296 -7.00 -11.29 -6.58
C SER A 296 -6.29 -10.73 -7.81
N ILE A 297 -5.55 -11.57 -8.55
CA ILE A 297 -4.87 -11.17 -9.79
C ILE A 297 -5.87 -10.70 -10.84
N ILE A 298 -6.96 -11.47 -11.05
CA ILE A 298 -7.95 -11.16 -12.08
C ILE A 298 -8.59 -9.79 -11.86
N TYR A 299 -9.10 -9.57 -10.64
CA TYR A 299 -9.82 -8.34 -10.29
C TYR A 299 -8.91 -7.13 -10.04
N SER A 300 -7.58 -7.32 -9.96
CA SER A 300 -6.64 -6.21 -9.81
C SER A 300 -5.87 -5.86 -11.09
N THR A 301 -5.67 -6.81 -12.01
CA THR A 301 -4.75 -6.61 -13.15
C THR A 301 -5.22 -7.13 -14.50
N LYS A 302 -6.15 -8.10 -14.55
CA LYS A 302 -6.46 -8.82 -15.81
C LYS A 302 -7.70 -8.34 -16.56
N ALA A 303 -8.49 -7.43 -16.00
CA ALA A 303 -9.67 -6.87 -16.65
C ALA A 303 -9.53 -5.35 -16.88
N LYS A 304 -10.13 -4.82 -17.95
CA LYS A 304 -10.20 -3.35 -18.22
C LYS A 304 -11.10 -2.62 -17.23
N TYR A 305 -12.26 -3.23 -16.93
CA TYR A 305 -13.22 -2.75 -15.93
C TYR A 305 -13.64 -3.91 -15.03
N CYS A 306 -14.13 -3.58 -13.84
CA CYS A 306 -14.77 -4.50 -12.92
C CYS A 306 -16.22 -4.05 -12.68
N LEU A 307 -17.18 -4.81 -13.19
CA LEU A 307 -18.58 -4.66 -12.84
C LEU A 307 -18.81 -5.30 -11.47
N ILE A 308 -19.25 -4.51 -10.51
CA ILE A 308 -19.62 -5.00 -9.18
C ILE A 308 -21.14 -4.94 -9.04
N ILE A 309 -21.76 -6.10 -8.92
CA ILE A 309 -23.20 -6.24 -8.65
C ILE A 309 -23.42 -6.07 -7.15
N LEU A 310 -24.00 -4.94 -6.76
CA LEU A 310 -24.25 -4.56 -5.38
C LEU A 310 -25.60 -5.08 -4.90
N SER A 311 -25.56 -5.88 -3.84
CA SER A 311 -26.73 -6.39 -3.12
C SER A 311 -26.38 -6.56 -1.64
N GLU A 312 -27.38 -6.78 -0.79
CA GLU A 312 -27.17 -7.21 0.59
C GLU A 312 -26.38 -8.52 0.66
N ASN A 313 -26.59 -9.42 -0.29
CA ASN A 313 -25.89 -10.70 -0.37
C ASN A 313 -24.39 -10.48 -0.65
N TYR A 314 -24.06 -9.50 -1.48
CA TYR A 314 -22.69 -9.10 -1.79
C TYR A 314 -21.91 -8.64 -0.56
N VAL A 315 -22.57 -7.98 0.40
CA VAL A 315 -21.94 -7.51 1.64
C VAL A 315 -21.61 -8.68 2.58
N LYS A 316 -22.44 -9.73 2.58
CA LYS A 316 -22.40 -10.83 3.57
C LYS A 316 -21.35 -11.91 3.27
N LYS A 317 -20.77 -11.95 2.07
CA LYS A 317 -19.85 -13.04 1.64
C LYS A 317 -18.37 -12.64 1.76
N ASP A 318 -17.53 -13.61 2.10
CA ASP A 318 -16.08 -13.40 2.23
C ASP A 318 -15.37 -13.29 0.86
N TRP A 319 -15.83 -14.03 -0.15
CA TRP A 319 -15.25 -13.99 -1.50
C TRP A 319 -15.45 -12.64 -2.17
N THR A 320 -16.67 -12.11 -2.16
CA THR A 320 -16.97 -10.77 -2.68
C THR A 320 -16.17 -9.69 -1.95
N ARG A 321 -15.85 -9.87 -0.66
CA ARG A 321 -14.96 -8.96 0.07
C ARG A 321 -13.54 -8.97 -0.49
N LEU A 322 -13.01 -10.14 -0.86
CA LEU A 322 -11.68 -10.27 -1.48
C LEU A 322 -11.66 -9.61 -2.86
N GLU A 323 -12.61 -9.99 -3.72
CA GLU A 323 -12.74 -9.46 -5.09
C GLU A 323 -12.88 -7.93 -5.08
N ARG A 324 -13.75 -7.40 -4.20
CA ARG A 324 -13.93 -5.96 -4.02
C ARG A 324 -12.64 -5.27 -3.59
N LYS A 325 -11.89 -5.82 -2.63
CA LYS A 325 -10.62 -5.24 -2.18
C LYS A 325 -9.57 -5.20 -3.31
N ALA A 326 -9.50 -6.26 -4.11
CA ALA A 326 -8.61 -6.32 -5.28
C ALA A 326 -9.01 -5.25 -6.32
N ALA A 327 -10.31 -5.16 -6.65
CA ALA A 327 -10.82 -4.15 -7.57
C ALA A 327 -10.63 -2.72 -7.06
N GLN A 328 -10.80 -2.48 -5.76
CA GLN A 328 -10.54 -1.18 -5.13
C GLN A 328 -9.07 -0.79 -5.21
N SER A 329 -8.16 -1.75 -5.00
CA SER A 329 -6.73 -1.50 -5.15
C SER A 329 -6.39 -1.03 -6.56
N LYS A 330 -7.02 -1.61 -7.60
CA LYS A 330 -6.85 -1.21 -8.99
C LYS A 330 -7.51 0.13 -9.29
N ALA A 331 -8.77 0.32 -8.89
CA ALA A 331 -9.49 1.59 -9.09
C ALA A 331 -8.82 2.78 -8.41
N PHE A 332 -8.09 2.54 -7.33
CA PHE A 332 -7.28 3.57 -6.70
C PHE A 332 -6.07 3.98 -7.56
N GLN A 333 -5.50 3.06 -8.33
CA GLN A 333 -4.28 3.24 -9.12
C GLN A 333 -4.54 3.68 -10.57
N ASP A 334 -5.76 3.43 -11.07
CA ASP A 334 -6.17 3.77 -12.42
C ASP A 334 -6.71 5.20 -12.47
N GLU A 335 -6.36 5.95 -13.52
CA GLU A 335 -6.97 7.26 -13.78
C GLU A 335 -8.41 7.13 -14.30
N ASN A 336 -8.80 5.93 -14.74
CA ASN A 336 -10.15 5.60 -15.23
C ASN A 336 -11.08 5.09 -14.11
N GLU A 337 -12.40 5.22 -14.29
CA GLU A 337 -13.38 4.63 -13.36
C GLU A 337 -13.46 3.11 -13.51
N TYR A 338 -12.47 2.41 -12.96
CA TYR A 338 -12.29 0.95 -13.08
C TYR A 338 -13.51 0.16 -12.56
N ILE A 339 -14.07 0.57 -11.43
CA ILE A 339 -15.24 -0.08 -10.82
C ILE A 339 -16.51 0.53 -11.43
N LEU A 340 -17.36 -0.34 -12.00
CA LEU A 340 -18.68 -0.01 -12.51
C LEU A 340 -19.73 -0.61 -11.55
N PRO A 341 -20.38 0.20 -10.68
CA PRO A 341 -21.37 -0.33 -9.75
C PRO A 341 -22.73 -0.53 -10.42
N LEU A 342 -23.31 -1.72 -10.26
CA LEU A 342 -24.69 -2.05 -10.64
C LEU A 342 -25.48 -2.44 -9.39
N ARG A 343 -26.46 -1.63 -8.99
CA ARG A 343 -27.26 -1.86 -7.78
C ARG A 343 -28.48 -2.73 -8.07
N LEU A 344 -28.68 -3.76 -7.24
CA LEU A 344 -29.90 -4.56 -7.17
C LEU A 344 -30.82 -4.12 -6.03
N ASP A 345 -30.24 -3.55 -4.97
CA ASP A 345 -30.90 -3.01 -3.79
C ASP A 345 -30.14 -1.79 -3.23
N ASP A 346 -30.57 -1.32 -2.06
CA ASP A 346 -30.01 -0.13 -1.40
C ASP A 346 -28.88 -0.45 -0.41
N ALA A 347 -28.26 -1.64 -0.52
CA ALA A 347 -27.18 -2.04 0.37
C ALA A 347 -25.96 -1.10 0.29
N ILE A 348 -25.42 -0.78 1.47
CA ILE A 348 -24.18 -0.01 1.60
C ILE A 348 -23.00 -0.99 1.55
N VAL A 349 -22.22 -0.92 0.47
CA VAL A 349 -21.08 -1.81 0.24
C VAL A 349 -19.78 -1.13 0.66
N PRO A 350 -19.03 -1.67 1.65
CA PRO A 350 -17.82 -1.03 2.16
C PRO A 350 -16.77 -0.72 1.08
N GLY A 351 -16.33 0.54 1.03
CA GLY A 351 -15.31 1.04 0.11
C GLY A 351 -15.80 1.32 -1.32
N ILE A 352 -17.11 1.28 -1.56
CA ILE A 352 -17.73 2.01 -2.67
C ILE A 352 -18.44 3.21 -2.05
N LEU A 353 -18.05 4.43 -2.44
CA LEU A 353 -18.59 5.63 -1.83
C LEU A 353 -20.04 5.86 -2.30
N PRO A 354 -20.93 6.40 -1.45
CA PRO A 354 -22.28 6.76 -1.87
C PRO A 354 -22.32 7.78 -3.02
N THR A 355 -21.24 8.53 -3.21
CA THR A 355 -21.06 9.53 -4.27
C THR A 355 -20.56 8.94 -5.59
N THR A 356 -20.19 7.65 -5.64
CA THR A 356 -19.79 6.98 -6.88
C THR A 356 -21.00 6.79 -7.78
N GLY A 357 -20.92 7.23 -9.04
CA GLY A 357 -21.97 7.00 -10.02
C GLY A 357 -22.26 5.51 -10.21
N TYR A 358 -23.52 5.14 -10.31
CA TYR A 358 -23.98 3.75 -10.40
C TYR A 358 -25.15 3.64 -11.37
N ILE A 359 -25.40 2.41 -11.82
CA ILE A 359 -26.62 2.04 -12.54
C ILE A 359 -27.53 1.28 -11.57
N ASP A 360 -28.82 1.63 -11.53
CA ASP A 360 -29.83 0.93 -10.73
C ASP A 360 -30.59 -0.06 -11.62
N PHE A 361 -30.36 -1.35 -11.40
CA PHE A 361 -30.97 -2.43 -12.19
C PHE A 361 -32.51 -2.42 -12.10
N ARG A 362 -33.08 -1.85 -11.02
CA ARG A 362 -34.54 -1.79 -10.81
C ARG A 362 -35.22 -0.74 -11.71
N ASN A 363 -34.46 0.25 -12.16
CA ASN A 363 -34.98 1.42 -12.88
C ASN A 363 -34.57 1.45 -14.36
N GLU A 364 -33.63 0.62 -14.78
CA GLU A 364 -33.09 0.59 -16.14
C GLU A 364 -33.48 -0.71 -16.85
N LYS A 365 -33.72 -0.65 -18.16
CA LYS A 365 -33.96 -1.87 -18.94
C LYS A 365 -32.65 -2.62 -19.14
N PHE A 366 -32.72 -3.95 -19.17
CA PHE A 366 -31.56 -4.80 -19.35
C PHE A 366 -30.75 -4.43 -20.61
N GLU A 367 -31.42 -4.18 -21.74
CA GLU A 367 -30.77 -3.80 -22.99
C GLU A 367 -29.98 -2.49 -22.88
N ASP A 368 -30.50 -1.53 -22.12
CA ASP A 368 -29.87 -0.22 -21.90
C ASP A 368 -28.62 -0.38 -21.02
N ILE A 369 -28.68 -1.22 -19.98
CA ILE A 369 -27.52 -1.57 -19.14
C ILE A 369 -26.40 -2.20 -19.98
N ILE A 370 -26.74 -3.14 -20.87
CA ILE A 370 -25.76 -3.74 -21.78
C ILE A 370 -25.19 -2.69 -22.74
N GLY A 371 -26.01 -1.77 -23.25
CA GLY A 371 -25.57 -0.66 -24.09
C GLY A 371 -24.54 0.23 -23.40
N LEU A 372 -24.78 0.58 -22.12
CA LEU A 372 -23.86 1.37 -21.31
C LEU A 372 -22.53 0.66 -21.04
N LEU A 373 -22.58 -0.64 -20.72
CA LEU A 373 -21.37 -1.45 -20.52
C LEU A 373 -20.54 -1.54 -21.80
N VAL A 374 -21.18 -1.73 -22.95
CA VAL A 374 -20.52 -1.74 -24.26
C VAL A 374 -19.84 -0.40 -24.55
N GLN A 375 -20.52 0.72 -24.28
CA GLN A 375 -19.95 2.05 -24.45
C GLN A 375 -18.71 2.26 -23.56
N LYS A 376 -18.79 1.89 -22.27
CA LYS A 376 -17.64 1.95 -21.35
C LYS A 376 -16.46 1.14 -21.88
N ILE A 377 -16.68 -0.12 -22.27
CA ILE A 377 -15.62 -1.00 -22.76
C ILE A 377 -14.96 -0.46 -24.03
N ASN A 378 -15.74 0.09 -24.97
CA ASN A 378 -15.23 0.60 -26.24
C ASN A 378 -14.45 1.91 -26.09
N ASN A 379 -14.77 2.72 -25.07
CA ASN A 379 -14.12 4.00 -24.79
C ASN A 379 -12.99 3.88 -23.74
N TYR A 380 -12.51 2.66 -23.47
CA TYR A 380 -11.43 2.45 -22.50
C TYR A 380 -10.17 3.25 -22.86
N GLY A 381 -9.76 4.17 -21.98
CA GLY A 381 -8.56 5.00 -22.12
C GLY A 381 -8.72 6.29 -22.93
N ASN A 382 -9.94 6.70 -23.27
CA ASN A 382 -10.27 7.96 -23.95
C ASN A 382 -10.83 9.03 -23.02
#